data_AF-E4PJV1-F1
#
_entry.id   AF-E4PJV1-F1
#
_cell.length_a   1.000
_cell.length_b   1.000
_cell.length_c   1.000
_cell.angle_alpha   90.00
_cell.angle_beta   90.00
_cell.angle_gamma   90.00
#
_symmetry.space_group_name_H-M   'P 1'
#
loop_
_entity.id
_entity.type
_entity.pdbx_description
1 polymer ?
#
loop_
_entity_poly.entity_id
_entity_poly.type
_entity_poly.pdbx_seq_one_letter_code
_entity_poly.pdbx_strand_id
1 'polypeptide(L)' 'MSLFMAGCFDGSNSRAEAPAPTIDFTEFVKTQFDRTTDEAQPENVNGVDLSFNDQNNPQAFDDLLQ' A
#
# COMPACT_ATOMS: atom_id res chain seq x y z
N MET A 1 -29.39 -28.71 -29.07
CA MET A 1 -28.14 -28.51 -28.33
C MET A 1 -28.47 -28.28 -26.86
N SER A 2 -28.31 -29.29 -26.02
CA SER A 2 -28.16 -29.06 -24.58
C SER A 2 -26.74 -28.56 -24.33
N LEU A 3 -26.59 -27.54 -23.50
CA LEU A 3 -25.58 -27.50 -22.46
C LEU A 3 -26.00 -26.42 -21.44
N PHE A 4 -26.57 -26.90 -20.33
CA PHE A 4 -26.69 -26.16 -19.09
C PHE A 4 -25.29 -25.91 -18.54
N MET A 5 -24.93 -24.65 -18.28
CA MET A 5 -23.90 -24.29 -17.31
C MET A 5 -24.44 -23.12 -16.48
N ALA A 6 -25.41 -23.44 -15.61
CA ALA A 6 -25.76 -22.59 -14.49
C ALA A 6 -24.61 -22.66 -13.48
N GLY A 7 -23.67 -21.73 -13.58
CA GLY A 7 -22.66 -21.51 -12.55
C GLY A 7 -23.20 -20.54 -11.50
N CYS A 8 -23.99 -21.05 -10.55
CA CYS A 8 -24.25 -20.35 -9.30
C CYS A 8 -23.01 -20.45 -8.42
N PHE A 9 -22.17 -19.40 -8.40
CA PHE A 9 -21.21 -19.22 -7.32
C PHE A 9 -21.97 -18.70 -6.09
N ASP A 10 -22.51 -19.63 -5.30
CA ASP A 10 -22.87 -19.36 -3.90
C ASP A 10 -21.59 -19.46 -3.07
N GLY A 11 -20.91 -18.32 -2.97
CA GLY A 11 -19.70 -18.16 -2.18
C GLY A 11 -19.97 -17.17 -1.07
N SER A 12 -20.74 -17.56 -0.06
CA SER A 12 -20.87 -16.79 1.18
C SER A 12 -19.53 -16.78 1.91
N ASN A 13 -18.73 -15.75 1.68
CA ASN A 13 -17.55 -15.44 2.48
C ASN A 13 -17.42 -13.92 2.65
N SER A 14 -18.39 -13.33 3.33
CA SER A 14 -18.33 -11.92 3.75
C SER A 14 -17.40 -11.76 4.95
N ARG A 15 -16.11 -12.05 4.78
CA ARG A 15 -15.07 -11.37 5.55
C ARG A 15 -14.64 -10.17 4.72
N ALA A 16 -15.31 -9.04 4.91
CA ALA A 16 -14.84 -7.78 4.35
C ALA A 16 -14.77 -6.74 5.47
N GLU A 17 -13.85 -6.99 6.40
CA GLU A 17 -13.25 -5.97 7.25
C GLU A 17 -11.75 -6.29 7.22
N ALA A 18 -10.83 -5.41 6.84
CA ALA A 18 -10.85 -3.94 6.82
C ALA A 18 -10.14 -3.38 5.57
N PRO A 19 -10.58 -2.28 4.96
CA PRO A 19 -9.72 -1.45 4.13
C PRO A 19 -9.15 -0.32 4.99
N ALA A 20 -7.92 -0.48 5.46
CA ALA A 20 -7.00 0.62 5.78
C ALA A 20 -5.66 -0.04 6.10
N PRO A 21 -4.72 0.00 5.17
CA PRO A 21 -3.80 1.13 5.22
C PRO A 21 -3.52 1.71 3.82
N THR A 22 -3.78 3.00 3.63
CA THR A 22 -3.26 3.76 2.49
C THR A 22 -2.11 4.58 3.03
N ILE A 23 -0.94 3.95 3.21
CA ILE A 23 0.24 4.71 3.61
C ILE A 23 0.59 5.62 2.45
N ASP A 24 0.69 6.92 2.69
CA ASP A 24 1.14 7.83 1.66
C ASP A 24 2.59 7.50 1.28
N PHE A 25 2.84 7.32 -0.01
CA PHE A 25 4.17 6.94 -0.49
C PHE A 25 5.24 7.99 -0.14
N THR A 26 4.89 9.27 -0.19
CA THR A 26 5.80 10.36 0.14
C THR A 26 6.16 10.31 1.63
N GLU A 27 5.16 10.15 2.51
CA GLU A 27 5.39 9.98 3.95
C GLU A 27 6.21 8.72 4.27
N PHE A 28 5.93 7.61 3.58
CA PHE A 28 6.68 6.37 3.74
C PHE A 28 8.17 6.57 3.44
N VAL A 29 8.50 7.21 2.32
CA VAL A 29 9.88 7.49 1.92
C VAL A 29 10.56 8.41 2.93
N LYS A 30 9.92 9.52 3.33
CA LYS A 30 10.47 10.44 4.33
C LYS A 30 10.79 9.73 5.64
N THR A 31 9.88 8.88 6.11
CA THR A 31 10.07 8.05 7.30
C THR A 31 11.29 7.13 7.16
N GLN A 32 11.54 6.53 5.99
CA GLN A 32 12.73 5.72 5.79
C GLN A 32 14.03 6.53 5.84
N PHE A 33 14.01 7.77 5.33
CA PHE A 33 15.19 8.65 5.37
C PHE A 33 15.49 9.17 6.77
N ASP A 34 14.48 9.34 7.62
CA ASP A 34 14.67 9.71 9.03
C ASP A 34 15.31 8.59 9.87
N ARG A 35 15.28 7.34 9.40
CA ARG A 35 15.89 6.16 10.06
C ARG A 35 17.42 6.14 9.86
N THR A 36 18.10 7.10 10.49
CA THR A 36 19.55 7.34 10.34
C THR A 36 20.44 6.63 11.35
N THR A 37 19.87 5.86 12.29
CA THR A 37 20.65 5.19 13.34
C THR A 37 21.45 4.01 12.78
N ASP A 38 22.67 3.78 13.28
CA ASP A 38 23.52 2.64 12.89
C ASP A 38 22.86 1.26 13.14
N GLU A 39 21.89 1.21 14.05
CA GLU A 39 21.15 -0.01 14.41
C GLU A 39 19.85 -0.19 13.60
N ALA A 40 19.55 0.73 12.67
CA ALA A 40 18.32 0.70 11.89
C ALA A 40 18.20 -0.62 11.13
N GLN A 41 17.18 -1.40 11.49
CA GLN A 41 16.87 -2.64 10.78
C GLN A 41 16.14 -2.33 9.48
N PRO A 42 16.25 -3.17 8.44
CA PRO A 42 15.43 -3.05 7.24
C PRO A 42 13.94 -3.11 7.58
N GLU A 43 13.13 -2.26 6.93
CA GLU A 43 11.68 -2.36 7.04
C GLU A 43 11.12 -3.45 6.11
N ASN A 44 10.19 -4.25 6.62
CA ASN A 44 9.48 -5.23 5.80
C ASN A 44 8.33 -4.53 5.07
N VAL A 45 8.42 -4.51 3.74
CA VAL A 45 7.42 -3.87 2.88
C VAL A 45 6.32 -4.81 2.38
N ASN A 46 6.40 -6.11 2.70
CA ASN A 46 5.38 -7.06 2.29
C ASN A 46 4.05 -6.77 3.01
N GLY A 47 2.99 -6.55 2.23
CA GLY A 47 1.66 -6.22 2.75
C GLY A 47 1.49 -4.74 3.11
N VAL A 48 2.49 -3.89 2.82
CA VAL A 48 2.32 -2.44 2.84
C VAL A 48 1.53 -2.03 1.60
N ASP A 49 0.38 -1.39 1.82
CA ASP A 49 -0.44 -0.82 0.77
C ASP A 49 -0.20 0.69 0.71
N LEU A 50 0.29 1.14 -0.46
CA LEU A 50 0.80 2.49 -0.68
C LEU A 50 -0.14 3.28 -1.58
N SER A 51 -0.52 4.47 -1.15
CA SER A 51 -1.18 5.46 -2.01
C SER A 51 -0.18 6.43 -2.63
N PHE A 52 -0.34 6.69 -3.93
CA PHE A 52 0.51 7.59 -4.70
C PHE A 52 -0.21 8.92 -4.97
N ASN A 53 -0.27 9.78 -3.94
CA ASN A 53 -1.06 11.02 -3.99
C ASN A 53 -0.29 12.20 -4.62
N ASP A 54 1.05 12.18 -4.60
CA ASP A 54 1.92 13.30 -5.01
C ASP A 54 2.45 13.22 -6.44
N GLN A 55 1.85 12.43 -7.33
CA GLN A 55 2.38 12.21 -8.69
C GLN A 55 2.56 13.50 -9.51
N ASN A 56 1.79 14.55 -9.20
CA ASN A 56 1.85 15.85 -9.87
C ASN A 56 2.50 16.94 -9.00
N ASN A 57 3.08 16.58 -7.86
CA ASN A 57 3.75 17.49 -6.94
C ASN A 57 5.28 17.34 -7.11
N PRO A 58 5.93 18.18 -7.93
CA PRO A 58 7.37 18.07 -8.16
C PRO A 58 8.21 18.38 -6.90
N GLN A 59 7.61 18.93 -5.86
CA GLN A 59 8.27 19.36 -4.63
C GLN A 59 8.09 18.38 -3.47
N ALA A 60 7.45 17.23 -3.70
CA ALA A 60 7.08 16.28 -2.65
C ALA A 60 8.26 15.81 -1.78
N PHE A 61 9.49 15.85 -2.33
CA PHE A 61 10.72 15.39 -1.69
C PHE A 61 11.80 16.48 -1.53
N ASP A 62 11.45 17.76 -1.72
CA ASP A 62 12.42 18.88 -1.64
C ASP A 62 13.11 18.98 -0.26
N ASP A 63 12.50 18.42 0.78
CA ASP A 63 12.94 18.42 2.17
C ASP A 63 13.66 17.13 2.60
N LEU A 64 13.83 16.14 1.71
CA LEU A 64 14.30 14.79 2.06
C LEU A 64 15.73 14.73 2.63
N LEU A 65 16.59 15.71 2.31
CA LEU A 65 18.03 15.69 2.62
C LEU A 65 18.55 16.97 3.29
N GLN A 66 17.66 17.74 3.91
CA GLN A 66 18.04 18.98 4.61
C GLN A 66 18.75 18.70 5.93
#